data_AF-A0A4Y2AEE5-F1
#
_entry.id   AF-A0A4Y2AEE5-F1
#
_cell.length_a   1.000
_cell.length_b   1.000
_cell.length_c   1.000
_cell.angle_alpha   90.00
_cell.angle_beta   90.00
_cell.angle_gamma   90.00
#
_symmetry.space_group_name_H-M   'P 1'
#
loop_
_entity.id
_entity.type
_entity.pdbx_description
1 polymer ?
#
loop_
_entity_poly.entity_id
_entity_poly.type
_entity_poly.pdbx_seq_one_letter_code
_entity_poly.pdbx_strand_id
1 'polypeptide(L)'
;WVRAHNGTVGNERADALSNLAASKDQIDTEFGPSKAQVRYRGKELLATKWQERWNNSEKGSWTKKFFKEVKFSRLYGDFYYNQVLTSHGVFGAHQKRLFGKEGGCPCGEQLETIEHILLKCKIWGKERDDWPKSWLQKDISDLVFYSPFKKGAIDILKKLMFSRLTS
;
A
#
# COMPACT_ATOMS: atom_id res chain seq x y z
N TRP A 1 -32.75 3.63 -41.05
CA TRP A 1 -33.46 2.40 -40.71
C TRP A 1 -34.25 1.94 -41.92
N VAL A 2 -34.00 0.71 -42.39
CA VAL A 2 -34.69 0.10 -43.54
C VAL A 2 -35.59 -1.01 -43.00
N ARG A 3 -36.78 -1.16 -43.58
CA ARG A 3 -37.78 -2.13 -43.14
C ARG A 3 -37.31 -3.56 -43.48
N ALA A 4 -37.40 -4.47 -42.52
CA ALA A 4 -37.07 -5.88 -42.73
C ALA A 4 -38.03 -6.53 -43.76
N HIS A 5 -37.55 -7.53 -44.49
CA HIS A 5 -38.33 -8.33 -45.46
C HIS A 5 -39.02 -7.53 -46.57
N ASN A 6 -38.45 -6.38 -46.96
CA ASN A 6 -38.98 -5.53 -48.02
C ASN A 6 -38.26 -5.71 -49.37
N GLY A 7 -37.68 -6.88 -49.66
CA GLY A 7 -37.06 -7.14 -50.97
C GLY A 7 -35.77 -6.37 -51.24
N THR A 8 -35.18 -5.72 -50.21
CA THR A 8 -34.00 -4.88 -50.42
C THR A 8 -32.78 -5.78 -50.55
N VAL A 9 -32.32 -5.98 -51.79
CA VAL A 9 -31.24 -6.91 -52.18
C VAL A 9 -30.01 -6.82 -51.27
N GLY A 10 -29.59 -5.60 -50.90
CA GLY A 10 -28.45 -5.42 -50.00
C GLY A 10 -28.68 -5.96 -48.58
N ASN A 11 -29.89 -5.81 -48.06
CA ASN A 11 -30.27 -6.29 -46.72
C ASN A 11 -30.42 -7.81 -46.71
N GLU A 12 -31.05 -8.37 -47.73
CA GLU A 12 -31.22 -9.83 -47.88
C GLU A 12 -29.87 -10.53 -48.05
N ARG A 13 -28.96 -9.93 -48.82
CA ARG A 13 -27.59 -10.44 -48.95
C ARG A 13 -26.83 -10.38 -47.62
N ALA A 14 -26.98 -9.30 -46.85
CA ALA A 14 -26.34 -9.20 -45.54
C ALA A 14 -26.90 -10.23 -44.53
N ASP A 15 -28.21 -10.48 -44.55
CA ASP A 15 -28.87 -11.47 -43.70
C ASP A 15 -28.45 -12.90 -44.07
N ALA A 16 -28.43 -13.23 -45.36
CA ALA A 16 -27.94 -14.53 -45.85
C ALA A 16 -26.47 -14.79 -45.46
N LEU A 17 -25.61 -13.77 -45.57
CA LEU A 17 -24.20 -13.87 -45.15
C LEU A 17 -24.07 -14.02 -43.62
N SER A 18 -24.91 -13.34 -42.85
CA SER A 18 -24.92 -13.44 -41.38
C SER A 18 -25.36 -14.84 -40.92
N ASN A 19 -26.40 -15.39 -41.55
CA ASN A 19 -26.88 -16.74 -41.29
C ASN A 19 -25.84 -17.81 -41.67
N LEU A 20 -25.13 -17.62 -42.79
CA LEU A 20 -24.03 -18.50 -43.19
C LEU A 20 -22.86 -18.45 -42.20
N ALA A 21 -22.54 -17.26 -41.66
CA ALA A 21 -21.50 -17.12 -40.66
C ALA A 21 -21.91 -17.75 -39.31
N ALA A 22 -23.18 -17.62 -38.92
CA ALA A 22 -23.73 -18.18 -37.68
C ALA A 22 -23.83 -19.71 -37.69
N SER A 23 -23.93 -20.34 -38.86
CA SER A 23 -24.01 -21.80 -38.99
C SER A 23 -22.65 -22.50 -39.06
N LYS A 24 -21.54 -21.76 -39.01
CA LYS A 24 -20.19 -22.33 -38.96
C LYS A 24 -19.82 -22.73 -37.54
N ASP A 25 -19.29 -23.95 -37.38
CA ASP A 25 -18.79 -24.45 -36.09
C ASP A 25 -17.42 -23.85 -35.69
N GLN A 26 -16.71 -23.24 -36.64
CA GLN A 26 -15.38 -22.68 -36.43
C GLN A 26 -15.34 -21.19 -36.75
N ILE A 27 -14.58 -20.44 -35.95
CA ILE A 27 -14.35 -19.01 -36.13
C ILE A 27 -13.35 -18.83 -37.28
N ASP A 28 -13.73 -18.11 -38.33
CA ASP A 28 -12.89 -17.89 -39.52
C ASP A 28 -11.61 -17.08 -39.23
N THR A 29 -11.53 -16.36 -38.10
CA THR A 29 -10.37 -15.55 -37.73
C THR A 29 -10.20 -15.49 -36.22
N GLU A 30 -9.06 -15.97 -35.73
CA GLU A 30 -8.67 -15.80 -34.34
C GLU A 30 -8.09 -14.39 -34.13
N PHE A 31 -8.72 -13.63 -33.23
CA PHE A 31 -8.14 -12.37 -32.76
C PHE A 31 -7.16 -12.66 -31.63
N GLY A 32 -5.92 -12.21 -31.79
CA GLY A 32 -4.96 -12.18 -30.70
C GLY A 32 -5.44 -11.29 -29.54
N PRO A 33 -4.84 -11.42 -28.34
CA PRO A 33 -5.23 -10.60 -27.21
C PRO A 33 -5.04 -9.12 -27.52
N SER A 34 -6.05 -8.32 -27.21
CA SER A 34 -5.97 -6.86 -27.31
C SER A 34 -4.84 -6.32 -26.43
N LYS A 35 -4.34 -5.12 -26.76
CA LYS A 35 -3.35 -4.41 -25.93
C LYS A 35 -3.80 -4.27 -24.46
N ALA A 36 -5.10 -4.10 -24.23
CA ALA A 36 -5.68 -4.01 -22.89
C ALA A 36 -5.57 -5.36 -22.14
N GLN A 37 -5.88 -6.48 -22.80
CA GLN A 37 -5.75 -7.82 -22.21
C GLN A 37 -4.28 -8.16 -21.92
N VAL A 38 -3.36 -7.84 -22.83
CA VAL A 38 -1.91 -8.04 -22.59
C VAL A 38 -1.45 -7.22 -21.39
N ARG A 39 -1.84 -5.95 -21.30
CA ARG A 39 -1.50 -5.08 -20.17
C ARG A 39 -2.09 -5.58 -18.85
N TYR A 40 -3.32 -6.08 -18.84
CA TYR A 40 -3.96 -6.64 -17.66
C TYR A 40 -3.21 -7.88 -17.17
N ARG A 41 -2.96 -8.86 -18.06
CA ARG A 41 -2.17 -10.07 -17.74
C ARG A 41 -0.78 -9.72 -17.19
N GLY A 42 -0.11 -8.74 -17.80
CA GLY A 42 1.18 -8.26 -17.32
C GLY A 42 1.11 -7.65 -15.91
N LYS A 43 0.06 -6.88 -15.61
CA LYS A 43 -0.16 -6.33 -14.26
C LYS A 43 -0.42 -7.41 -13.22
N GLU A 44 -1.22 -8.43 -13.54
CA GLU A 44 -1.48 -9.55 -12.63
C GLU A 44 -0.19 -10.32 -12.34
N LEU A 45 0.57 -10.68 -13.38
CA LEU A 45 1.86 -11.35 -13.20
C LEU A 45 2.82 -10.52 -12.35
N LEU A 46 2.90 -9.22 -12.60
CA LEU A 46 3.74 -8.31 -11.81
C LEU A 46 3.29 -8.25 -10.34
N ALA A 47 1.98 -8.19 -10.08
CA ALA A 47 1.43 -8.18 -8.72
C ALA A 47 1.80 -9.48 -7.99
N THR A 48 1.58 -10.64 -8.61
CA THR A 48 1.90 -11.95 -8.05
C THR A 48 3.39 -12.06 -7.72
N LYS A 49 4.27 -11.70 -8.67
CA LYS A 49 5.72 -11.74 -8.45
C LYS A 49 6.19 -10.74 -7.41
N TRP A 50 5.58 -9.56 -7.35
CA TRP A 50 5.90 -8.59 -6.31
C TRP A 50 5.44 -9.08 -4.94
N GLN A 51 4.24 -9.66 -4.81
CA GLN A 51 3.74 -10.23 -3.57
C GLN A 51 4.61 -11.41 -3.10
N GLU A 52 5.03 -12.30 -4.01
CA GLU A 52 5.94 -13.42 -3.70
C GLU A 52 7.25 -12.92 -3.09
N ARG A 53 7.90 -11.95 -3.74
CA ARG A 53 9.11 -11.30 -3.22
C ARG A 53 8.85 -10.58 -1.90
N TRP A 54 7.71 -9.90 -1.78
CA TRP A 54 7.33 -9.21 -0.56
C TRP A 54 7.19 -10.18 0.60
N ASN A 55 6.48 -11.29 0.43
CA ASN A 55 6.31 -12.31 1.47
C ASN A 55 7.65 -12.90 1.91
N ASN A 56 8.49 -13.28 0.96
CA ASN A 56 9.75 -13.99 1.21
C ASN A 56 10.93 -13.10 1.63
N SER A 57 10.80 -11.77 1.57
CA SER A 57 11.87 -10.85 1.96
C SER A 57 12.10 -10.84 3.49
N GLU A 58 13.33 -10.99 3.95
CA GLU A 58 13.66 -10.77 5.38
C GLU A 58 13.60 -9.29 5.78
N LYS A 59 13.72 -8.39 4.80
CA LYS A 59 13.67 -6.94 4.99
C LYS A 59 12.22 -6.44 5.12
N GLY A 60 12.06 -5.31 5.80
CA GLY A 60 10.78 -4.60 5.89
C GLY A 60 9.78 -5.24 6.85
N SER A 61 10.23 -6.07 7.79
CA SER A 61 9.37 -6.73 8.80
C SER A 61 8.43 -5.75 9.51
N TRP A 62 8.89 -4.54 9.81
CA TRP A 62 8.06 -3.47 10.38
C TRP A 62 6.93 -3.05 9.41
N THR A 63 7.28 -2.65 8.18
CA THR A 63 6.30 -2.19 7.18
C THR A 63 5.29 -3.28 6.81
N LYS A 64 5.70 -4.55 6.82
CA LYS A 64 4.81 -5.71 6.60
C LYS A 64 3.71 -5.86 7.64
N LYS A 65 3.90 -5.36 8.87
CA LYS A 65 2.83 -5.35 9.88
C LYS A 65 1.60 -4.58 9.39
N PHE A 66 1.82 -3.50 8.65
CA PHE A 66 0.77 -2.61 8.12
C PHE A 66 0.33 -2.98 6.70
N PHE A 67 1.27 -3.40 5.85
CA PHE A 67 1.02 -3.70 4.44
C PHE A 67 1.34 -5.16 4.14
N LYS A 68 0.38 -6.04 4.43
CA LYS A 68 0.49 -7.48 4.12
C LYS A 68 0.43 -7.73 2.60
N GLU A 69 -0.34 -6.91 1.90
CA GLU A 69 -0.53 -7.00 0.46
C GLU A 69 0.14 -5.84 -0.27
N VAL A 70 0.79 -6.14 -1.39
CA VAL A 70 1.33 -5.13 -2.30
C VAL A 70 0.20 -4.48 -3.08
N LYS A 71 0.29 -3.17 -3.28
CA LYS A 71 -0.73 -2.40 -4.02
C LYS A 71 -0.04 -1.43 -4.96
N PHE A 72 -0.57 -1.31 -6.18
CA PHE A 72 -0.11 -0.30 -7.14
C PHE A 72 -0.63 1.11 -6.82
N SER A 73 -1.61 1.22 -5.92
CA SER A 73 -2.08 2.51 -5.43
C SER A 73 -0.97 3.24 -4.71
N ARG A 74 -0.77 4.51 -5.04
CA ARG A 74 0.17 5.35 -4.30
C ARG A 74 -0.32 5.53 -2.87
N LEU A 75 0.56 5.29 -1.91
CA LEU A 75 0.32 5.66 -0.53
C LEU A 75 0.64 7.15 -0.35
N TYR A 76 -0.36 7.94 0.04
CA TYR A 76 -0.17 9.35 0.38
C TYR A 76 0.20 9.46 1.86
N GLY A 77 1.45 9.81 2.12
CA GLY A 77 1.99 10.05 3.46
C GLY A 77 2.87 11.28 3.47
N ASP A 78 2.83 12.02 4.58
CA ASP A 78 3.80 13.10 4.82
C ASP A 78 5.13 12.52 5.34
N PHE A 79 6.14 13.38 5.42
CA PHE A 79 7.49 13.02 5.82
C PHE A 79 7.58 12.33 7.20
N TYR A 80 6.78 12.77 8.18
CA TYR A 80 6.78 12.18 9.51
C TYR A 80 6.05 10.84 9.50
N TYR A 81 4.89 10.78 8.84
CA TYR A 81 4.11 9.56 8.73
C TYR A 81 4.84 8.44 7.99
N ASN A 82 5.61 8.78 6.95
CA ASN A 82 6.42 7.79 6.22
C ASN A 82 7.52 7.20 7.11
N GLN A 83 8.12 7.99 8.01
CA GLN A 83 9.03 7.46 9.03
C GLN A 83 8.32 6.52 9.98
N VAL A 84 7.05 6.80 10.34
CA VAL A 84 6.26 5.88 11.16
C VAL A 84 6.12 4.51 10.52
N LEU A 85 5.69 4.49 9.26
CA LEU A 85 5.40 3.25 8.53
C LEU A 85 6.64 2.42 8.18
N THR A 86 7.80 3.07 8.11
CA THR A 86 9.06 2.42 7.74
C THR A 86 9.95 2.13 8.94
N SER A 87 9.65 2.71 10.12
CA SER A 87 10.56 2.75 11.27
C SER A 87 11.95 3.25 10.87
N HIS A 88 12.02 4.17 9.91
CA HIS A 88 13.25 4.78 9.42
C HIS A 88 13.38 6.23 9.86
N GLY A 89 14.58 6.77 9.80
CA GLY A 89 14.87 8.16 10.11
C GLY A 89 15.44 8.35 11.51
N VAL A 90 14.85 9.28 12.28
CA VAL A 90 15.49 9.84 13.49
C VAL A 90 15.59 8.87 14.69
N PHE A 91 14.93 7.72 14.63
CA PHE A 91 14.87 6.76 15.73
C PHE A 91 16.25 6.15 16.03
N GLY A 92 16.63 6.09 17.30
CA GLY A 92 17.90 5.50 17.74
C GLY A 92 18.13 4.09 17.20
N ALA A 93 17.11 3.23 17.15
CA ALA A 93 17.24 1.89 16.57
C ALA A 93 17.66 1.92 15.09
N HIS A 94 17.10 2.84 14.31
CA HIS A 94 17.46 3.01 12.91
C HIS A 94 18.85 3.62 12.75
N GLN A 95 19.15 4.64 13.55
CA GLN A 95 20.44 5.33 13.54
C GLN A 95 21.60 4.40 13.92
N LYS A 96 21.42 3.54 14.92
CA LYS A 96 22.39 2.50 15.29
C LYS A 96 22.63 1.51 14.16
N ARG A 97 21.55 0.99 13.56
CA ARG A 97 21.63 0.00 12.48
C ARG A 97 22.33 0.54 11.23
N LEU A 98 22.03 1.78 10.82
CA LEU A 98 22.50 2.32 9.55
C LEU A 98 23.79 3.14 9.67
N PHE A 99 24.02 3.81 10.80
CA PHE A 99 25.12 4.75 10.99
C PHE A 99 26.01 4.44 12.20
N GLY A 100 25.78 3.33 12.92
CA GLY A 100 26.61 2.94 14.06
C GLY A 100 26.51 3.84 15.29
N LYS A 101 25.50 4.71 15.36
CA LYS A 101 25.26 5.58 16.53
C LYS A 101 24.77 4.80 17.74
N GLU A 102 24.75 5.46 18.90
CA GLU A 102 24.02 4.95 20.06
C GLU A 102 22.54 4.76 19.71
N GLY A 103 21.98 3.61 20.10
CA GLY A 103 20.62 3.23 19.77
C GLY A 103 19.61 3.49 20.88
N GLY A 104 20.06 3.87 22.07
CA GLY A 104 19.23 4.01 23.25
C GLY A 104 18.31 5.22 23.20
N CYS A 105 17.22 5.14 23.97
CA CYS A 105 16.35 6.29 24.19
C CYS A 105 16.85 7.07 25.42
N PRO A 106 16.79 8.41 25.43
CA PRO A 106 17.10 9.22 26.63
C PRO A 106 16.26 8.85 27.86
N CYS A 107 15.15 8.12 27.69
CA CYS A 107 14.35 7.64 28.80
C CYS A 107 14.99 6.44 29.56
N GLY A 108 16.10 5.90 29.06
CA GLY A 108 16.82 4.74 29.61
C GLY A 108 16.52 3.41 28.89
N GLU A 109 15.72 3.40 27.82
CA GLU A 109 15.51 2.20 27.00
C GLU A 109 16.76 1.89 26.18
N GLN A 110 17.14 0.61 26.11
CA GLN A 110 18.38 0.20 25.41
C GLN A 110 18.30 0.40 23.90
N LEU A 111 17.09 0.35 23.34
CA LEU A 111 16.85 0.50 21.91
C LEU A 111 15.60 1.35 21.65
N GLU A 112 15.80 2.56 21.16
CA GLU A 112 14.76 3.51 20.78
C GLU A 112 14.08 3.07 19.47
N THR A 113 13.16 2.13 19.58
CA THR A 113 12.27 1.74 18.49
C THR A 113 11.10 2.70 18.38
N ILE A 114 10.45 2.72 17.22
CA ILE A 114 9.23 3.50 17.06
C ILE A 114 8.09 2.99 17.94
N GLU A 115 7.97 1.68 18.13
CA GLU A 115 6.97 1.10 19.03
C GLU A 115 7.19 1.58 20.47
N HIS A 116 8.45 1.64 20.90
CA HIS A 116 8.81 2.24 22.17
C HIS A 116 8.38 3.72 22.22
N ILE A 117 8.82 4.55 21.26
CA ILE A 117 8.49 5.99 21.24
C ILE A 117 6.98 6.23 21.32
N LEU A 118 6.22 5.55 20.46
CA LEU A 118 4.80 5.80 20.30
C LEU A 118 3.95 5.20 21.42
N LEU A 119 4.32 4.06 22.00
CA LEU A 119 3.43 3.32 22.90
C LEU A 119 3.94 3.21 24.34
N LYS A 120 5.26 3.27 24.58
CA LYS A 120 5.87 2.89 25.87
C LYS A 120 6.71 4.00 26.51
N CYS A 121 7.27 4.90 25.70
CA CYS A 121 8.28 5.85 26.14
C CYS A 121 7.69 6.87 27.13
N LYS A 122 8.19 6.88 28.36
CA LYS A 122 7.71 7.78 29.43
C LYS A 122 7.88 9.27 29.11
N ILE A 123 8.83 9.64 28.25
CA ILE A 123 9.04 11.04 27.83
C ILE A 123 7.78 11.56 27.11
N TRP A 124 7.17 10.72 26.28
CA TRP A 124 6.01 11.07 25.46
C TRP A 124 4.68 10.73 26.14
N GLY A 125 4.66 10.58 27.47
CA GLY A 125 3.46 10.25 28.23
C GLY A 125 2.35 11.28 28.06
N LYS A 126 2.70 12.57 28.18
CA LYS A 126 1.75 13.69 28.08
C LYS A 126 1.11 13.77 26.71
N GLU A 127 1.88 13.55 25.64
CA GLU A 127 1.36 13.56 24.27
C GLU A 127 0.34 12.45 24.01
N ARG A 128 0.39 11.35 24.80
CA ARG A 128 -0.57 10.25 24.70
C ARG A 128 -1.82 10.46 25.55
N ASP A 129 -1.85 11.44 26.46
CA ASP A 129 -3.01 11.67 27.31
C ASP A 129 -4.25 12.03 26.48
N ASP A 130 -4.03 12.80 25.41
CA ASP A 130 -5.03 13.24 24.44
C ASP A 130 -5.41 12.15 23.41
N TRP A 131 -4.76 10.98 23.44
CA TRP A 131 -5.06 9.91 22.50
C TRP A 131 -6.33 9.16 22.92
N PRO A 132 -7.17 8.70 21.96
CA PRO A 132 -8.39 7.97 22.29
C PRO A 132 -8.07 6.69 23.07
N LYS A 133 -8.56 6.55 24.31
CA LYS A 133 -8.18 5.46 25.23
C LYS A 133 -8.38 4.04 24.67
N SER A 134 -9.23 3.88 23.65
CA SER A 134 -9.37 2.64 22.88
C SER A 134 -8.07 2.17 22.22
N TRP A 135 -7.03 3.02 22.14
CA TRP A 135 -5.75 2.63 21.58
C TRP A 135 -5.01 1.58 22.40
N LEU A 136 -5.23 1.54 23.72
CA LEU A 136 -4.58 0.59 24.63
C LEU A 136 -4.92 -0.88 24.33
N GLN A 137 -6.00 -1.12 23.59
CA GLN A 137 -6.52 -2.45 23.27
C GLN A 137 -6.22 -2.88 21.82
N LYS A 138 -5.55 -2.02 21.03
CA LYS A 138 -5.33 -2.25 19.60
C LYS A 138 -3.87 -2.49 19.29
N ASP A 139 -3.61 -3.36 18.32
CA ASP A 139 -2.27 -3.52 17.78
C ASP A 139 -1.84 -2.24 17.04
N ILE A 140 -0.53 -1.99 17.01
CA ILE A 140 0.02 -0.85 16.27
C ILE A 140 -0.39 -0.89 14.79
N SER A 141 -0.59 -2.09 14.20
CA SER A 141 -1.07 -2.27 12.83
C SER A 141 -2.41 -1.58 12.57
N ASP A 142 -3.30 -1.59 13.56
CA ASP A 142 -4.64 -1.01 13.46
C ASP A 142 -4.62 0.49 13.79
N LEU A 143 -3.70 0.88 14.67
CA LEU A 143 -3.59 2.24 15.16
C LEU A 143 -3.02 3.22 14.13
N VAL A 144 -2.02 2.79 13.36
CA VAL A 144 -1.31 3.70 12.45
C VAL A 144 -2.23 4.29 11.37
N PHE A 145 -3.32 3.60 11.02
CA PHE A 145 -4.33 4.10 10.08
C PHE A 145 -5.50 4.84 10.74
N TYR A 146 -5.60 4.81 12.08
CA TYR A 146 -6.62 5.54 12.81
C TYR A 146 -6.26 7.02 12.91
N SER A 147 -7.08 7.90 12.33
CA SER A 147 -6.76 9.32 12.13
C SER A 147 -6.30 10.06 13.41
N PRO A 148 -6.97 9.92 14.58
CA PRO A 148 -6.51 10.56 15.82
C PRO A 148 -5.12 10.08 16.27
N PHE A 149 -4.86 8.78 16.17
CA PHE A 149 -3.55 8.21 16.50
C PHE A 149 -2.48 8.70 15.53
N LYS A 150 -2.77 8.68 14.23
CA LYS A 150 -1.87 9.19 13.19
C LYS A 150 -1.43 10.62 13.48
N LYS A 151 -2.37 11.50 13.83
CA LYS A 151 -2.07 12.90 14.19
C LYS A 151 -1.13 12.97 15.40
N GLY A 152 -1.46 12.27 16.49
CA GLY A 152 -0.64 12.24 17.69
C GLY A 152 0.77 11.69 17.45
N ALA A 153 0.89 10.63 16.64
CA ALA A 153 2.18 10.06 16.26
C ALA A 153 3.04 11.06 15.49
N ILE A 154 2.45 11.79 14.52
CA ILE A 154 3.14 12.84 13.78
C ILE A 154 3.61 13.96 14.71
N ASP A 155 2.80 14.37 15.68
CA ASP A 155 3.15 15.44 16.62
C ASP A 155 4.31 15.04 17.54
N ILE A 156 4.34 13.80 18.03
CA ILE A 156 5.49 13.23 18.75
C ILE A 156 6.74 13.26 17.85
N LEU A 157 6.63 12.81 16.60
CA LEU A 157 7.77 12.76 15.68
C LEU A 157 8.34 14.15 15.34
N LYS A 158 7.48 15.17 15.19
CA LYS A 158 7.92 16.56 15.00
C LYS A 158 8.75 17.04 16.17
N LYS A 159 8.26 16.85 17.40
CA LYS A 159 8.97 17.23 18.63
C LYS A 159 10.28 16.46 18.78
N LEU A 160 10.25 15.14 18.54
CA LEU A 160 11.44 14.30 18.57
C LEU A 160 12.49 14.80 17.58
N MET A 161 12.10 15.06 16.33
CA MET A 161 13.03 15.54 15.32
C MET A 161 13.60 16.92 15.69
N PHE A 162 12.76 17.84 16.15
CA PHE A 162 13.22 19.15 16.60
C PHE A 162 14.25 19.03 17.72
N SER A 163 13.99 18.19 18.72
CA SER A 163 14.92 17.97 19.84
C SER A 163 16.30 17.45 19.42
N ARG A 164 16.39 16.76 18.28
CA ARG A 164 17.64 16.19 17.73
C ARG A 164 18.38 17.15 16.81
N LEU A 165 17.72 18.20 16.31
CA LEU A 165 18.35 19.26 15.53
C LEU A 165 18.98 20.33 16.43
N THR A 166 18.49 20.46 17.66
CA THR A 166 18.94 21.46 18.64
C THR A 166 19.91 20.88 19.68
N SER A 167 20.21 19.59 19.62
CA SER A 167 21.16 18.86 20.49
C SER A 167 22.52 18.74 19.82
#